data_AF-A0AAF3FPP4-F1
#
_entry.id   AF-A0AAF3FPP4-F1
#
_cell.length_a   1.000
_cell.length_b   1.000
_cell.length_c   1.000
_cell.angle_alpha   90.00
_cell.angle_beta   90.00
_cell.angle_gamma   90.00
#
_symmetry.space_group_name_H-M   'P 1'
#
loop_
_entity.id
_entity.type
_entity.pdbx_description
1 polymer ?
#
loop_
_entity_poly.entity_id
_entity_poly.type
_entity_poly.pdbx_seq_one_letter_code
_entity_poly.pdbx_strand_id
1 'polypeptide(L)'
;MKYLGAFLQRQHLFVSPFLLFAYTYRIGNPGMVAGLGQAFSADSRALKKYEIGDFLERMINLGQNEVIPAFRDTQMDDGDYVLLKNILIFHSAHGLSEPSAAIVREARKKYEWMLSRRIRQRLKDDVDAIYKIAKLMGTVKSLVELGFKRAPYFSRCVALNICGLRGRLPADVYIL
;
A
#
# COMPACT_ATOMS: atom_id res chain seq x y z
N MET A 1 -2.01 21.66 16.60
CA MET A 1 -1.04 20.91 15.75
C MET A 1 -0.77 19.45 16.17
N LYS A 2 -0.98 19.02 17.43
CA LYS A 2 -0.68 17.62 17.87
C LYS A 2 -1.44 16.52 17.11
N TYR A 3 -2.63 16.80 16.59
CA TYR A 3 -3.49 15.80 15.92
C TYR A 3 -3.06 15.45 14.49
N LEU A 4 -2.35 16.35 13.79
CA LEU A 4 -1.89 16.10 12.43
C LEU A 4 -0.74 15.07 12.40
N GLY A 5 0.17 15.15 13.36
CA GLY A 5 1.27 14.19 13.50
C GLY A 5 0.77 12.78 13.79
N ALA A 6 -0.22 12.63 14.68
CA ALA A 6 -0.83 11.34 14.98
C ALA A 6 -1.62 10.75 13.80
N PHE A 7 -2.25 11.61 12.98
CA PHE A 7 -2.92 11.22 11.75
C PHE A 7 -1.93 10.67 10.72
N LEU A 8 -0.85 11.41 10.41
CA LEU A 8 0.18 10.98 9.46
C LEU A 8 0.90 9.71 9.95
N GLN A 9 1.17 9.64 11.26
CA GLN A 9 1.67 8.43 11.92
C GLN A 9 0.70 7.24 11.87
N ARG A 10 -0.54 7.35 11.40
CA ARG A 10 -1.38 6.17 11.14
C ARG A 10 -1.47 5.82 9.66
N GLN A 11 -1.31 6.80 8.77
CA GLN A 11 -1.37 6.53 7.32
C GLN A 11 -0.21 5.65 6.84
N HIS A 12 0.96 5.73 7.49
CA HIS A 12 2.10 4.86 7.15
C HIS A 12 1.76 3.37 7.22
N LEU A 13 0.77 2.96 8.02
CA LEU A 13 0.33 1.57 8.16
C LEU A 13 -0.31 1.01 6.90
N PHE A 14 -0.95 1.88 6.11
CA PHE A 14 -1.59 1.52 4.84
C PHE A 14 -0.65 1.78 3.67
N VAL A 15 0.11 2.87 3.75
CA VAL A 15 0.93 3.38 2.65
C VAL A 15 2.25 2.61 2.52
N SER A 16 2.87 2.19 3.62
CA SER A 16 4.19 1.54 3.54
C SER A 16 4.15 0.15 2.87
N PRO A 17 3.17 -0.74 3.15
CA PRO A 17 3.02 -1.98 2.41
C PRO A 17 2.74 -1.74 0.92
N PHE A 18 1.92 -0.73 0.59
CA PHE A 18 1.68 -0.33 -0.80
C PHE A 18 2.97 0.08 -1.50
N LEU A 19 3.79 0.92 -0.88
CA LEU A 19 5.05 1.38 -1.44
C LEU A 19 6.04 0.24 -1.67
N LEU A 20 6.07 -0.73 -0.76
CA LEU A 20 6.86 -1.96 -0.91
C LEU A 20 6.42 -2.80 -2.12
N PHE A 21 5.11 -3.02 -2.26
CA PHE A 21 4.56 -3.81 -3.39
C PHE A 21 4.72 -3.07 -4.72
N ALA A 22 4.50 -1.75 -4.75
CA ALA A 22 4.69 -0.93 -5.94
C ALA A 22 6.17 -0.89 -6.39
N TYR A 23 7.11 -0.81 -5.44
CA TYR A 23 8.52 -0.94 -5.73
C TYR A 23 8.86 -2.30 -6.33
N THR A 24 8.38 -3.38 -5.70
CA THR A 24 8.57 -4.77 -6.16
C THR A 24 8.02 -4.99 -7.58
N TYR A 25 6.85 -4.42 -7.86
CA TYR A 25 6.26 -4.42 -9.20
C TYR A 25 7.17 -3.73 -10.22
N ARG A 26 7.65 -2.52 -9.92
CA ARG A 26 8.49 -1.71 -10.83
C ARG A 26 9.82 -2.34 -11.18
N ILE A 27 10.46 -3.04 -10.23
CA ILE A 27 11.72 -3.75 -10.49
C ILE A 27 11.53 -5.08 -11.23
N GLY A 28 10.29 -5.55 -11.40
CA GLY A 28 9.98 -6.78 -12.13
C GLY A 28 10.35 -8.08 -11.42
N ASN A 29 10.57 -8.07 -10.09
CA ASN A 29 10.98 -9.28 -9.36
C ASN A 29 9.77 -10.22 -9.12
N PRO A 30 9.92 -11.54 -9.25
CA PRO A 30 8.87 -12.51 -8.90
C PRO A 30 8.64 -12.64 -7.38
N GLY A 31 9.65 -12.29 -6.58
CA GLY A 31 9.61 -12.24 -5.12
C GLY A 31 9.16 -10.90 -4.56
N MET A 32 9.02 -10.81 -3.24
CA MET A 32 8.85 -9.54 -2.53
C MET A 32 10.21 -8.88 -2.33
N VAL A 33 10.40 -7.64 -2.75
CA VAL A 33 11.71 -6.99 -2.62
C VAL A 33 11.65 -5.87 -1.59
N ALA A 34 12.42 -6.02 -0.51
CA ALA A 34 12.58 -4.98 0.49
C ALA A 34 13.71 -4.01 0.13
N GLY A 35 13.97 -3.04 1.02
CA GLY A 35 15.05 -2.09 0.86
C GLY A 35 16.37 -2.78 0.52
N LEU A 36 17.17 -2.17 -0.39
CA LEU A 36 18.44 -2.68 -0.94
C LEU A 36 18.34 -3.79 -2.02
N GLY A 37 17.16 -4.07 -2.56
CA GLY A 37 17.03 -5.04 -3.66
C GLY A 37 17.08 -6.50 -3.19
N GLN A 38 17.02 -6.74 -1.87
CA GLN A 38 16.93 -8.09 -1.31
C GLN A 38 15.54 -8.66 -1.59
N ALA A 39 15.50 -9.74 -2.37
CA ALA A 39 14.29 -10.51 -2.60
C ALA A 39 14.05 -11.48 -1.45
N PHE A 40 12.82 -11.50 -0.96
CA PHE A 40 12.33 -12.42 0.06
C PHE A 40 11.23 -13.28 -0.56
N SER A 41 11.35 -14.58 -0.34
CA SER A 41 10.28 -15.54 -0.57
C SER A 41 9.62 -15.91 0.75
N ALA A 42 8.39 -16.42 0.69
CA ALA A 42 7.68 -16.95 1.84
C ALA A 42 8.27 -18.29 2.34
N ASP A 43 9.61 -18.43 2.40
CA ASP A 43 10.20 -19.60 3.05
C ASP A 43 9.94 -19.50 4.56
N SER A 44 8.84 -20.13 4.96
CA SER A 44 8.25 -20.10 6.29
C SER A 44 9.24 -20.46 7.41
N ARG A 45 10.30 -21.22 7.12
CA ARG A 45 11.32 -21.57 8.13
C ARG A 45 12.18 -20.38 8.53
N ALA A 46 12.52 -19.51 7.59
CA ALA A 46 13.32 -18.31 7.86
C ALA A 46 12.52 -17.20 8.56
N LEU A 47 11.19 -17.18 8.39
CA LEU A 47 10.29 -16.18 8.98
C LEU A 47 9.84 -16.55 10.40
N LYS A 48 9.68 -17.86 10.70
CA LYS A 48 9.29 -18.37 12.03
C LYS A 48 10.28 -18.04 13.16
N LYS A 49 11.52 -17.63 12.84
CA LYS A 49 12.50 -17.17 13.84
C LYS A 49 12.15 -15.79 14.43
N TYR A 50 11.21 -15.07 13.83
CA TYR A 50 10.75 -13.78 14.32
C TYR A 50 9.36 -13.95 14.97
N GLU A 51 9.13 -13.27 16.10
CA GLU A 51 7.79 -13.16 16.73
C GLU A 51 6.71 -12.61 15.77
N ILE A 52 7.14 -11.98 14.68
CA ILE A 52 6.30 -11.36 13.65
C ILE A 52 6.23 -12.18 12.36
N GLY A 53 6.70 -13.44 12.36
CA GLY A 53 6.74 -14.31 11.19
C GLY A 53 5.40 -14.44 10.48
N ASP A 54 4.32 -14.68 11.23
CA ASP A 54 2.94 -14.75 10.70
C ASP A 54 2.48 -13.48 9.99
N PHE A 55 2.98 -12.32 10.43
CA PHE A 55 2.66 -11.05 9.78
C PHE A 55 3.41 -10.93 8.46
N LEU A 56 4.72 -11.23 8.47
CA LEU A 56 5.57 -11.19 7.28
C LEU A 56 5.06 -12.15 6.21
N GLU A 57 4.70 -13.37 6.59
CA GLU A 57 4.14 -14.37 5.69
C GLU A 57 2.84 -13.87 5.03
N ARG A 58 1.91 -13.30 5.81
CA ARG A 58 0.68 -12.71 5.25
C ARG A 58 0.95 -11.53 4.34
N MET A 59 1.88 -10.66 4.70
CA MET A 59 2.27 -9.52 3.86
C MET A 59 2.90 -9.98 2.54
N ILE A 60 3.77 -11.00 2.59
CA ILE A 60 4.37 -11.60 1.39
C ILE A 60 3.29 -12.24 0.52
N ASN A 61 2.42 -13.06 1.11
CA ASN A 61 1.32 -13.72 0.40
C ASN A 61 0.37 -12.71 -0.24
N LEU A 62 -0.01 -11.66 0.48
CA LEU A 62 -0.84 -10.58 -0.05
C LEU A 62 -0.16 -9.87 -1.23
N GLY A 63 1.12 -9.54 -1.09
CA GLY A 63 1.90 -8.91 -2.15
C GLY A 63 1.99 -9.78 -3.40
N GLN A 64 2.38 -11.05 -3.23
CA GLN A 64 2.66 -11.97 -4.33
C GLN A 64 1.42 -12.51 -5.03
N ASN A 65 0.34 -12.76 -4.30
CA ASN A 65 -0.84 -13.44 -4.82
C ASN A 65 -2.00 -12.51 -5.17
N GLU A 66 -2.03 -11.28 -4.62
CA GLU A 66 -3.13 -10.34 -4.86
C GLU A 66 -2.64 -9.02 -5.45
N VAL A 67 -1.75 -8.31 -4.76
CA VAL A 67 -1.47 -6.90 -5.09
C VAL A 67 -0.58 -6.76 -6.32
N ILE A 68 0.58 -7.42 -6.35
CA ILE A 68 1.51 -7.35 -7.49
C ILE A 68 0.89 -7.93 -8.76
N PRO A 69 0.19 -9.09 -8.74
CA PRO A 69 -0.55 -9.57 -9.88
C PRO A 69 -1.60 -8.56 -10.37
N ALA A 70 -2.36 -7.93 -9.46
CA ALA A 70 -3.31 -6.89 -9.86
C ALA A 70 -2.62 -5.70 -10.55
N PHE A 71 -1.44 -5.27 -10.09
CA PHE A 71 -0.67 -4.21 -10.75
C PHE A 71 -0.19 -4.63 -12.14
N ARG A 72 0.21 -5.89 -12.33
CA ARG A 72 0.59 -6.44 -13.63
C ARG A 72 -0.60 -6.55 -14.58
N ASP A 73 -1.70 -7.16 -14.12
CA ASP A 73 -2.94 -7.35 -14.90
C ASP A 73 -3.51 -6.01 -15.38
N THR A 74 -3.43 -4.98 -14.54
CA THR A 74 -3.95 -3.65 -14.85
C THR A 74 -2.95 -2.73 -15.53
N GLN A 75 -1.71 -3.18 -15.71
CA GLN A 75 -0.58 -2.36 -16.16
C GLN A 75 -0.56 -1.02 -15.41
N MET A 76 -0.48 -1.10 -14.08
CA MET A 76 -0.47 0.08 -13.22
C MET A 76 0.67 1.02 -13.66
N ASP A 77 0.32 2.28 -13.93
CA ASP A 77 1.30 3.32 -14.27
C ASP A 77 1.47 4.35 -13.15
N ASP A 78 2.32 5.34 -13.39
CA ASP A 78 2.63 6.35 -12.38
C ASP A 78 1.43 7.21 -11.97
N GLY A 79 0.49 7.47 -12.89
CA GLY A 79 -0.72 8.20 -12.56
C GLY A 79 -1.67 7.37 -11.70
N ASP A 80 -1.81 6.08 -12.00
CA ASP A 80 -2.58 5.15 -11.18
C ASP A 80 -1.94 5.01 -9.79
N TYR A 81 -0.61 4.85 -9.73
CA TYR A 81 0.17 4.78 -8.49
C TYR A 81 -0.04 6.00 -7.59
N VAL A 82 0.09 7.21 -8.13
CA VAL A 82 -0.09 8.45 -7.35
C VAL A 82 -1.50 8.54 -6.78
N LEU A 83 -2.52 8.20 -7.57
CA LEU A 83 -3.91 8.24 -7.11
C LEU A 83 -4.19 7.19 -6.04
N LEU A 84 -3.71 5.96 -6.21
CA LEU A 84 -3.84 4.89 -5.21
C LEU A 84 -3.12 5.24 -3.90
N LYS A 85 -1.90 5.81 -3.98
CA LYS A 85 -1.17 6.31 -2.81
C LYS A 85 -2.01 7.34 -2.04
N ASN A 86 -2.61 8.30 -2.74
CA ASN A 86 -3.44 9.32 -2.11
C ASN A 86 -4.72 8.74 -1.50
N ILE A 87 -5.38 7.80 -2.18
CA ILE A 87 -6.56 7.09 -1.63
C ILE A 87 -6.20 6.41 -0.31
N LEU A 88 -5.03 5.78 -0.23
CA LEU A 88 -4.53 5.14 1.00
C LEU A 88 -4.19 6.16 2.10
N ILE A 89 -3.56 7.30 1.75
CA ILE A 89 -3.26 8.39 2.69
C ILE A 89 -4.54 8.96 3.32
N PHE A 90 -5.61 9.09 2.53
CA PHE A 90 -6.88 9.63 3.02
C PHE A 90 -7.87 8.53 3.43
N HIS A 91 -7.41 7.30 3.62
CA HIS A 91 -8.30 6.18 3.92
C HIS A 91 -8.98 6.31 5.29
N SER A 92 -8.22 6.68 6.32
CA SER A 92 -8.70 6.74 7.70
C SER A 92 -8.68 8.17 8.23
N ALA A 93 -9.80 8.63 8.78
CA ALA A 93 -9.93 9.92 9.48
C ALA A 93 -9.86 9.78 11.01
N HIS A 94 -9.37 8.64 11.52
CA HIS A 94 -9.39 8.34 12.94
C HIS A 94 -8.56 9.33 13.77
N GLY A 95 -9.11 9.80 14.89
CA GLY A 95 -8.45 10.74 15.79
C GLY A 95 -8.52 12.21 15.34
N LEU A 96 -9.22 12.50 14.24
CA LEU A 96 -9.51 13.86 13.80
C LEU A 96 -10.85 14.35 14.37
N SER A 97 -11.01 15.67 14.47
CA SER A 97 -12.31 16.31 14.72
C SER A 97 -13.23 16.12 13.52
N GLU A 98 -14.55 16.19 13.73
CA GLU A 98 -15.53 15.96 12.65
C GLU A 98 -15.33 16.85 11.41
N PRO A 99 -15.04 18.18 11.53
CA PRO A 99 -14.73 19.00 10.36
C PRO A 99 -13.49 18.52 9.60
N SER A 100 -12.44 18.10 10.32
CA SER A 100 -11.21 17.60 9.70
C SER A 100 -11.42 16.22 9.08
N ALA A 101 -12.22 15.37 9.71
CA ALA A 101 -12.59 14.06 9.21
C ALA A 101 -13.43 14.17 7.92
N ALA A 102 -14.33 15.15 7.85
CA ALA A 102 -15.08 15.45 6.63
C ALA A 102 -14.15 15.81 5.47
N ILE A 103 -13.14 16.68 5.70
CA ILE A 103 -12.14 17.04 4.69
C ILE A 103 -11.38 15.81 4.18
N VAL A 104 -10.95 14.90 5.08
CA VAL A 104 -10.26 13.66 4.70
C VAL A 104 -11.14 12.75 3.85
N ARG A 105 -12.42 12.59 4.22
CA ARG A 105 -13.37 11.78 3.45
C ARG A 105 -13.63 12.37 2.06
N GLU A 106 -13.76 13.69 1.96
CA GLU A 106 -13.93 14.38 0.66
C GLU A 106 -12.67 14.30 -0.21
N ALA A 107 -11.48 14.43 0.39
CA ALA A 107 -10.23 14.22 -0.32
C ALA A 107 -10.14 12.80 -0.88
N ARG A 108 -10.47 11.78 -0.09
CA ARG A 108 -10.51 10.39 -0.54
C ARG A 108 -11.47 10.20 -1.73
N LYS A 109 -12.72 10.65 -1.61
CA LYS A 109 -13.71 10.57 -2.70
C LYS A 109 -13.22 11.25 -3.97
N LYS A 110 -12.57 12.41 -3.84
CA LYS A 110 -11.97 13.14 -4.96
C LYS A 110 -10.93 12.29 -5.68
N TYR A 111 -10.02 11.63 -4.95
CA TYR A 111 -9.00 10.78 -5.58
C TYR A 111 -9.58 9.50 -6.19
N GLU A 112 -10.58 8.88 -5.56
CA GLU A 112 -11.32 7.73 -6.12
C GLU A 112 -12.02 8.11 -7.44
N TRP A 113 -12.65 9.28 -7.49
CA TRP A 113 -13.24 9.82 -8.71
C TRP A 113 -12.19 10.14 -9.78
N MET A 114 -11.07 10.78 -9.41
CA MET A 114 -9.99 11.09 -10.35
C MET A 114 -9.39 9.82 -10.97
N LEU A 115 -9.21 8.74 -10.18
CA LEU A 115 -8.75 7.44 -10.67
C LEU A 115 -9.74 6.87 -11.69
N SER A 116 -11.02 6.85 -11.33
CA SER A 116 -12.09 6.34 -12.19
C SER A 116 -12.16 7.12 -13.51
N ARG A 117 -12.13 8.45 -13.44
CA ARG A 117 -12.14 9.33 -14.60
C ARG A 117 -10.91 9.11 -15.49
N ARG A 118 -9.71 9.05 -14.91
CA ARG A 118 -8.46 8.84 -15.65
C ARG A 118 -8.49 7.52 -16.42
N ILE A 119 -8.94 6.44 -15.78
CA ILE A 119 -9.00 5.11 -16.40
C ILE A 119 -10.01 5.11 -17.56
N ARG A 120 -11.22 5.61 -17.34
CA ARG A 120 -12.27 5.71 -18.39
C ARG A 120 -11.90 6.61 -19.55
N GLN A 121 -11.07 7.64 -19.33
CA GLN A 121 -10.59 8.51 -20.41
C GLN A 121 -9.52 7.85 -21.29
N ARG A 122 -8.84 6.82 -20.80
CA ARG A 122 -7.73 6.17 -21.49
C ARG A 122 -8.13 4.85 -22.14
N LEU A 123 -9.03 4.11 -21.50
CA LEU A 123 -9.57 2.87 -22.03
C LEU A 123 -10.82 3.18 -22.86
N LYS A 124 -10.87 2.63 -24.06
CA LYS A 124 -11.99 2.81 -24.99
C LYS A 124 -13.17 1.90 -24.67
N ASP A 125 -12.91 0.79 -23.97
CA ASP A 125 -13.90 -0.18 -23.54
C ASP A 125 -14.27 0.06 -22.06
N ASP A 126 -15.56 0.23 -21.80
CA ASP A 126 -16.09 0.44 -20.45
C ASP A 126 -15.91 -0.79 -19.54
N VAL A 127 -15.95 -2.01 -20.08
CA VAL A 127 -15.76 -3.25 -19.34
C VAL A 127 -14.32 -3.33 -18.83
N ASP A 128 -13.35 -3.04 -19.70
CA ASP A 128 -11.93 -2.99 -19.32
C ASP A 128 -11.67 -1.90 -18.28
N ALA A 129 -12.33 -0.74 -18.44
CA ALA A 129 -12.25 0.34 -17.47
C ALA A 129 -12.80 -0.06 -16.10
N ILE A 130 -13.97 -0.68 -16.05
CA ILE A 130 -14.59 -1.16 -14.82
C ILE A 130 -13.72 -2.25 -14.18
N TYR A 131 -13.21 -3.20 -14.97
CA TYR A 131 -12.33 -4.26 -14.49
C TYR A 131 -11.06 -3.67 -13.86
N LYS A 132 -10.39 -2.75 -14.54
CA LYS A 132 -9.18 -2.09 -14.02
C LYS A 132 -9.46 -1.31 -12.73
N ILE A 133 -10.55 -0.53 -12.69
CA ILE A 133 -10.96 0.20 -11.48
C ILE A 133 -11.22 -0.78 -10.32
N ALA A 134 -12.01 -1.83 -10.56
CA ALA A 134 -12.38 -2.80 -9.53
C ALA A 134 -11.15 -3.53 -8.98
N LYS A 135 -10.23 -3.95 -9.85
CA LYS A 135 -8.99 -4.64 -9.46
C LYS A 135 -8.10 -3.73 -8.61
N LEU A 136 -7.87 -2.49 -9.05
CA LEU A 136 -7.05 -1.52 -8.31
C LEU A 136 -7.68 -1.15 -6.96
N MET A 137 -8.99 -0.88 -6.92
CA MET A 137 -9.69 -0.60 -5.65
C MET A 137 -9.74 -1.83 -4.73
N GLY A 138 -9.77 -3.03 -5.29
CA GLY A 138 -9.61 -4.29 -4.55
C GLY A 138 -8.28 -4.31 -3.78
N THR A 139 -7.18 -3.90 -4.41
CA THR A 139 -5.87 -3.83 -3.72
C THR A 139 -5.88 -2.84 -2.55
N VAL A 140 -6.56 -1.69 -2.70
CA VAL A 140 -6.72 -0.71 -1.62
C VAL A 140 -7.41 -1.35 -0.41
N LYS A 141 -8.48 -2.11 -0.63
CA LYS A 141 -9.19 -2.81 0.45
C LYS A 141 -8.27 -3.80 1.17
N SER A 142 -7.56 -4.67 0.46
CA SER A 142 -6.67 -5.66 1.09
C SER A 142 -5.55 -5.00 1.89
N LEU A 143 -4.97 -3.90 1.38
CA LEU A 143 -3.94 -3.11 2.07
C LEU A 143 -4.44 -2.46 3.36
N VAL A 144 -5.67 -1.92 3.31
CA VAL A 144 -6.33 -1.34 4.47
C VAL A 144 -6.57 -2.39 5.56
N GLU A 145 -7.07 -3.57 5.18
CA GLU A 145 -7.29 -4.67 6.12
C GLU A 145 -5.99 -5.14 6.77
N LEU A 146 -4.89 -5.22 6.00
CA LEU A 146 -3.56 -5.50 6.53
C LEU A 146 -3.13 -4.44 7.56
N GLY A 147 -3.30 -3.16 7.23
CA GLY A 147 -2.93 -2.04 8.08
C GLY A 147 -3.69 -2.03 9.41
N PHE A 148 -5.00 -2.30 9.42
CA PHE A 148 -5.79 -2.34 10.65
C PHE A 148 -5.44 -3.53 11.56
N LYS A 149 -5.28 -4.74 10.99
CA LYS A 149 -5.10 -5.96 11.79
C LYS A 149 -3.71 -6.08 12.42
N ARG A 150 -2.70 -5.40 11.86
CA ARG A 150 -1.29 -5.70 12.17
C ARG A 150 -0.39 -4.45 12.26
N ALA A 151 -0.98 -3.28 12.51
CA ALA A 151 -0.29 -2.00 12.60
C ALA A 151 1.02 -1.98 13.42
N PRO A 152 1.08 -2.56 14.64
CA PRO A 152 2.30 -2.51 15.46
C PRO A 152 3.44 -3.38 14.93
N TYR A 153 3.13 -4.34 14.06
CA TYR A 153 4.12 -5.29 13.55
C TYR A 153 4.92 -4.72 12.38
N PHE A 154 4.30 -3.89 11.53
CA PHE A 154 4.99 -3.26 10.40
C PHE A 154 6.03 -2.23 10.87
N SER A 155 5.67 -1.37 11.81
CA SER A 155 6.62 -0.42 12.42
C SER A 155 7.78 -1.15 13.12
N ARG A 156 7.50 -2.29 13.78
CA ARG A 156 8.52 -3.17 14.38
C ARG A 156 9.42 -3.83 13.33
N CYS A 157 8.90 -4.22 12.16
CA CYS A 157 9.72 -4.72 11.05
C CYS A 157 10.75 -3.69 10.59
N VAL A 158 10.28 -2.45 10.36
CA VAL A 158 11.12 -1.32 9.91
C VAL A 158 12.16 -0.96 10.98
N ALA A 159 11.75 -0.84 12.24
CA ALA A 159 12.65 -0.48 13.34
C ALA A 159 13.75 -1.52 13.59
N LEU A 160 13.40 -2.81 13.51
CA LEU A 160 14.33 -3.92 13.77
C LEU A 160 15.13 -4.35 12.52
N ASN A 161 14.99 -3.65 11.39
CA ASN A 161 15.58 -4.05 10.10
C ASN A 161 15.26 -5.49 9.68
N ILE A 162 14.08 -5.98 10.07
CA ILE A 162 13.69 -7.33 9.69
C ILE A 162 13.48 -7.33 8.18
N CYS A 163 14.08 -8.28 7.49
CA CYS A 163 14.08 -8.34 6.02
C CYS A 163 14.69 -7.09 5.34
N GLY A 164 15.68 -6.42 5.92
CA GLY A 164 16.34 -5.29 5.23
C GLY A 164 15.46 -4.03 5.11
N LEU A 165 14.36 -3.95 5.87
CA LEU A 165 13.41 -2.84 5.82
C LEU A 165 13.91 -1.54 6.46
N ARG A 166 15.04 -1.56 7.19
CA ARG A 166 15.66 -0.35 7.77
C ARG A 166 16.52 0.34 6.72
N GLY A 167 16.13 1.55 6.38
CA GLY A 167 17.05 2.56 5.85
C GLY A 167 16.96 2.90 4.36
N ARG A 168 16.19 2.18 3.53
CA ARG A 168 15.94 2.58 2.13
C ARG A 168 14.63 1.99 1.61
N LEU A 169 13.51 2.27 2.29
CA LEU A 169 12.28 2.33 1.50
C LEU A 169 12.47 3.48 0.48
N PRO A 170 11.95 3.40 -0.75
CA PRO A 170 12.12 4.47 -1.74
C PRO A 170 11.80 5.83 -1.10
N ALA A 171 12.50 6.91 -1.48
CA ALA A 171 12.36 8.24 -0.88
C ALA A 171 10.90 8.68 -0.62
N ASP A 172 9.97 8.15 -1.42
CA ASP A 172 8.52 8.23 -1.28
C ASP A 172 7.90 7.77 0.06
N VAL A 173 8.58 6.95 0.87
CA VAL A 173 8.16 6.59 2.24
C VAL A 173 8.55 7.66 3.25
N TYR A 174 9.65 8.37 3.01
CA TYR A 174 10.15 9.41 3.92
C TYR A 174 9.48 10.77 3.70
N ILE A 175 8.65 10.89 2.65
CA ILE A 175 7.75 12.03 2.42
C ILE A 175 6.36 11.62 2.93
N LEU A 176 6.21 11.57 4.25
CA LEU A 176 4.93 11.61 4.97
C LEU A 176 5.05 12.64 6.08
#